data_AF-A0A8T4WAV0-F1
#
_entry.id   AF-A0A8T4WAV0-F1
#
_cell.length_a   1.000
_cell.length_b   1.000
_cell.length_c   1.000
_cell.angle_alpha   90.00
_cell.angle_beta   90.00
_cell.angle_gamma   90.00
#
_symmetry.space_group_name_H-M   'P 1'
#
loop_
_entity.id
_entity.type
_entity.pdbx_description
1 polymer ?
#
loop_
_entity_poly.entity_id
_entity_poly.type
_entity_poly.pdbx_seq_one_letter_code
_entity_poly.pdbx_strand_id
1 'polypeptide(L)'
;MDSREVQDRIDEYLDRVRELLPEVVERGEVIDELRVHINDALSDRREKRPSESSMMLLEEILVDLGSPREIASEYRKELPESAIWTSKRKRMLYMIGRFVVVVFVVFLASVFVSNRFPSINFPGFFLVLLFFTVIEWLIKLYQGGIFIFHEKEE
;
A
#
# COMPACT_ATOMS: atom_id res chain seq x y z
N MET A 1 -17.24 26.98 13.01
CA MET A 1 -16.44 26.92 11.77
C MET A 1 -15.09 26.28 12.01
N ASP A 2 -14.45 26.55 13.16
CA ASP A 2 -13.17 25.99 13.63
C ASP A 2 -13.02 24.45 13.54
N SER A 3 -14.03 23.66 13.91
CA SER A 3 -13.84 22.20 14.06
C SER A 3 -13.66 21.41 12.76
N ARG A 4 -14.15 21.89 11.60
CA ARG A 4 -13.92 21.20 10.32
C ARG A 4 -12.52 21.47 9.80
N GLU A 5 -12.11 22.74 9.83
CA GLU A 5 -10.78 23.19 9.42
C GLU A 5 -9.67 22.49 10.22
N VAL A 6 -9.86 22.33 11.52
CA VAL A 6 -8.95 21.56 12.38
C VAL A 6 -8.86 20.09 11.94
N GLN A 7 -9.99 19.43 11.64
CA GLN A 7 -9.98 18.04 11.20
C GLN A 7 -9.33 17.88 9.82
N ASP A 8 -9.64 18.78 8.88
CA ASP A 8 -9.02 18.79 7.55
C ASP A 8 -7.49 18.94 7.66
N ARG A 9 -7.02 19.75 8.61
CA ARG A 9 -5.59 19.94 8.86
C ARG A 9 -4.92 18.71 9.49
N ILE A 10 -5.60 18.03 10.42
CA ILE A 10 -5.13 16.77 10.99
C ILE A 10 -5.01 15.72 9.90
N ASP A 11 -6.05 15.58 9.06
CA ASP A 11 -6.07 14.61 7.98
C ASP A 11 -4.97 14.88 6.95
N GLU A 12 -4.74 16.15 6.57
CA GLU A 12 -3.64 16.54 5.70
C GLU A 12 -2.27 16.13 6.27
N TYR A 13 -2.07 16.32 7.58
CA TYR A 13 -0.84 15.91 8.24
C TYR A 13 -0.66 14.39 8.21
N LEU A 14 -1.71 13.65 8.57
CA LEU A 14 -1.71 12.18 8.59
C LEU A 14 -1.51 11.58 7.21
N ASP A 15 -2.10 12.14 6.16
CA ASP A 15 -1.91 11.69 4.78
C ASP A 15 -0.45 11.84 4.36
N ARG A 16 0.20 12.97 4.68
CA ARG A 16 1.64 13.14 4.43
C ARG A 16 2.50 12.12 5.19
N VAL A 17 2.15 11.81 6.44
CA VAL A 17 2.84 10.76 7.20
C VAL A 17 2.65 9.40 6.53
N ARG A 18 1.42 9.08 6.11
CA ARG A 18 1.06 7.81 5.47
C ARG A 18 1.83 7.56 4.18
N GLU A 19 2.00 8.60 3.35
CA GLU A 19 2.78 8.53 2.12
C GLU A 19 4.27 8.25 2.37
N LEU A 20 4.81 8.83 3.44
CA LEU A 20 6.23 8.72 3.78
C LEU A 20 6.55 7.45 4.58
N LEU A 21 5.56 6.86 5.25
CA LEU A 21 5.73 5.62 6.01
C LEU A 21 6.11 4.46 5.10
N PRO A 22 7.09 3.62 5.49
CA PRO A 22 7.49 2.46 4.69
C PRO A 22 6.34 1.45 4.57
N GLU A 23 6.18 0.82 3.40
CA GLU A 23 5.11 -0.16 3.11
C GLU A 23 5.10 -1.39 4.02
N VAL A 24 6.19 -1.62 4.75
CA VAL A 24 6.36 -2.72 5.71
C VAL A 24 5.67 -2.48 7.04
N VAL A 25 5.36 -1.23 7.36
CA VAL A 25 4.63 -0.86 8.57
C VAL A 25 3.14 -0.96 8.28
N GLU A 26 2.35 -1.41 9.27
CA GLU A 26 0.90 -1.36 9.20
C GLU A 26 0.44 0.10 9.28
N ARG A 27 0.51 0.79 8.13
CA ARG A 27 0.26 2.24 8.01
C ARG A 27 -1.09 2.65 8.62
N GLY A 28 -2.10 1.78 8.55
CA GLY A 28 -3.41 2.05 9.15
C GLY A 28 -3.32 2.24 10.66
N GLU A 29 -2.72 1.28 11.37
CA GLU A 29 -2.60 1.31 12.84
C GLU A 29 -1.80 2.51 13.33
N VAL A 30 -0.66 2.81 12.66
CA VAL A 30 0.17 3.98 13.02
C VAL A 30 -0.57 5.29 12.81
N ILE A 31 -1.32 5.42 11.72
CA ILE A 31 -2.10 6.63 11.44
C ILE A 31 -3.27 6.78 12.42
N ASP A 32 -3.94 5.68 12.77
CA ASP A 32 -5.02 5.68 13.75
C ASP A 32 -4.49 6.06 15.15
N GLU A 33 -3.33 5.55 15.56
CA GLU A 33 -2.68 5.91 16.82
C GLU A 33 -2.29 7.40 16.85
N LEU A 34 -1.65 7.90 15.78
CA LEU A 34 -1.29 9.32 15.68
C LEU A 34 -2.54 10.21 15.70
N ARG A 35 -3.62 9.80 15.04
CA ARG A 35 -4.90 10.53 15.05
C ARG A 35 -5.47 10.61 16.46
N VAL A 36 -5.48 9.50 17.20
CA VAL A 36 -5.95 9.49 18.59
C VAL A 36 -5.07 10.42 19.44
N HIS A 37 -3.75 10.30 19.32
CA HIS A 37 -2.81 11.12 20.08
C HIS A 37 -2.99 12.63 19.83
N ILE A 38 -3.16 13.05 18.58
CA ILE A 38 -3.40 14.45 18.22
C ILE A 38 -4.73 14.95 18.81
N ASN A 39 -5.80 14.15 18.70
CA ASN A 39 -7.11 14.55 19.21
C ASN A 39 -7.14 14.62 20.74
N ASP A 40 -6.50 13.68 21.42
CA ASP A 40 -6.37 13.66 22.89
C ASP A 40 -5.56 14.87 23.36
N ALA A 41 -4.40 15.13 22.75
CA ALA A 41 -3.58 16.29 23.07
C ALA A 41 -4.33 17.62 22.82
N LEU A 42 -5.13 17.68 21.76
CA LEU A 42 -5.93 18.86 21.45
C LEU A 42 -7.05 19.06 22.48
N SER A 43 -7.71 17.97 22.90
CA SER A 43 -8.73 18.02 23.96
C SER A 43 -8.14 18.53 25.27
N ASP A 44 -7.01 17.97 25.70
CA ASP A 44 -6.30 18.37 26.92
C ASP A 44 -5.88 19.84 26.89
N ARG A 45 -5.35 20.32 25.75
CA ARG A 45 -4.94 21.73 25.62
C ARG A 45 -6.13 22.67 25.60
N ARG A 46 -7.25 22.30 24.97
CA ARG A 46 -8.48 23.11 24.98
C ARG A 46 -9.09 23.22 26.36
N GLU A 47 -9.01 22.17 27.18
CA GLU A 47 -9.48 22.22 28.57
C GLU A 47 -8.63 23.17 29.42
N LYS A 48 -7.31 23.15 29.24
CA LYS A 48 -6.38 24.02 29.97
C LYS A 48 -6.37 25.47 29.48
N ARG A 49 -6.61 25.69 28.18
CA ARG A 49 -6.52 27.00 27.51
C ARG A 49 -7.74 27.25 26.61
N PRO A 50 -8.96 27.37 27.17
CA PRO A 50 -10.20 27.47 26.40
C PRO A 50 -10.35 28.79 25.62
N SER A 51 -9.57 29.81 25.96
CA SER A 51 -9.55 31.11 25.28
C SER A 51 -8.72 31.12 24.00
N GLU A 52 -7.89 30.10 23.77
CA GLU A 52 -7.05 30.00 22.58
C GLU A 52 -7.78 29.33 21.42
N SER A 53 -7.39 29.69 20.19
CA SER A 53 -7.96 29.10 18.98
C SER A 53 -7.55 27.63 18.87
N SER A 54 -8.47 26.74 18.52
CA SER A 54 -8.15 25.31 18.34
C SER A 54 -7.10 25.11 17.25
N MET A 55 -7.08 25.96 16.22
CA MET A 55 -6.07 25.91 15.17
C MET A 55 -4.67 26.27 15.69
N MET A 56 -4.57 27.24 16.59
CA MET A 56 -3.28 27.60 17.21
C MET A 56 -2.76 26.45 18.09
N LEU A 57 -3.65 25.85 18.88
CA LEU A 57 -3.32 24.68 19.70
C LEU A 57 -2.92 23.48 18.86
N LEU A 58 -3.58 23.26 17.71
CA LEU A 58 -3.22 22.20 16.77
C LEU A 58 -1.82 22.42 16.19
N GLU A 59 -1.51 23.62 15.70
CA GLU A 59 -0.19 23.90 15.12
C GLU A 59 0.92 23.71 16.17
N GLU A 60 0.71 24.08 17.43
CA GLU A 60 1.66 23.74 18.51
C GLU A 60 1.83 22.21 18.67
N ILE A 61 0.74 21.44 18.66
CA ILE A 61 0.78 19.97 18.77
C ILE A 61 1.55 19.38 17.59
N LEU A 62 1.29 19.84 16.37
CA LEU A 62 1.97 19.36 15.17
C LEU A 62 3.47 19.70 15.18
N VAL A 63 3.84 20.85 15.75
CA VAL A 63 5.25 21.22 15.98
C VAL A 63 5.91 20.28 17.00
N ASP A 64 5.21 19.97 18.09
CA ASP A 64 5.72 19.06 19.13
C ASP A 64 5.87 17.61 18.63
N LEU A 65 4.97 17.16 17.75
CA LEU A 65 5.05 15.86 17.06
C LEU A 65 6.20 15.81 16.04
N GLY A 66 6.63 16.95 15.52
CA GLY A 66 7.65 17.07 14.49
C GLY A 66 7.10 16.94 13.07
N SER A 67 8.00 17.03 12.09
CA SER A 67 7.59 16.96 10.69
C SER A 67 7.18 15.54 10.27
N PRO A 68 6.26 15.37 9.30
CA PRO A 68 5.91 14.05 8.78
C PRO A 68 7.12 13.21 8.31
N ARG A 69 8.18 13.90 7.84
CA ARG A 69 9.45 13.27 7.44
C ARG A 69 10.24 12.73 8.62
N GLU A 70 10.27 13.45 9.74
CA GLU A 70 10.94 12.99 10.96
C GLU A 70 10.22 11.78 11.53
N ILE A 71 8.90 11.81 11.65
CA ILE A 71 8.11 10.67 12.12
C ILE A 71 8.39 9.44 11.25
N ALA A 72 8.24 9.57 9.93
CA ALA A 72 8.50 8.45 9.02
C ALA A 72 9.94 7.93 9.09
N SER A 73 10.92 8.82 9.35
CA SER A 73 12.31 8.46 9.52
C SER A 73 12.56 7.68 10.82
N GLU A 74 11.94 8.06 11.93
CA GLU A 74 12.06 7.34 13.20
C GLU A 74 11.51 5.92 13.07
N TYR A 75 10.32 5.76 12.49
CA TYR A 75 9.76 4.43 12.18
C TYR A 75 10.67 3.61 11.27
N ARG A 76 11.42 4.25 10.37
CA ARG A 76 12.38 3.55 9.49
C ARG A 76 13.61 3.06 10.23
N LYS A 77 14.06 3.77 11.26
CA LYS A 77 15.21 3.38 12.10
C LYS A 77 14.86 2.24 13.04
N GLU A 78 13.62 2.19 13.50
CA GLU A 78 13.14 1.14 14.42
C GLU A 78 12.77 -0.17 13.71
N LEU A 79 12.65 -0.16 12.38
CA LEU A 79 12.38 -1.40 11.64
C LEU A 79 13.58 -2.35 11.73
N PRO A 80 13.41 -3.57 12.31
CA PRO A 80 14.45 -4.57 12.23
C PRO A 80 14.66 -4.93 10.76
N GLU A 81 15.92 -5.13 10.35
CA GLU A 81 16.31 -5.41 8.96
C GLU A 81 15.53 -6.61 8.36
N SER A 82 15.06 -7.53 9.23
CA SER A 82 14.18 -8.64 8.89
C SER A 82 12.78 -8.22 8.41
N ALA A 83 12.20 -7.14 8.91
CA ALA A 83 10.86 -6.67 8.50
C ALA A 83 10.85 -6.24 7.02
N ILE A 84 11.88 -5.51 6.59
CA ILE A 84 12.11 -5.10 5.19
C ILE A 84 12.23 -6.33 4.27
N TRP A 85 12.88 -7.39 4.74
CA TRP A 85 13.05 -8.66 4.01
C TRP A 85 11.76 -9.48 3.88
N THR A 86 10.92 -9.52 4.92
CA THR A 86 9.71 -10.35 4.93
C THR A 86 8.64 -9.86 3.94
N SER A 87 8.51 -8.54 3.71
CA SER A 87 7.57 -7.99 2.73
C SER A 87 7.92 -8.38 1.28
N LYS A 88 9.20 -8.24 0.89
CA LYS A 88 9.65 -8.68 -0.45
C LYS A 88 9.39 -10.17 -0.68
N ARG A 89 9.62 -11.01 0.35
CA ARG A 89 9.37 -12.46 0.27
C ARG A 89 7.88 -12.78 0.15
N LYS A 90 6.99 -12.11 0.89
CA LYS A 90 5.53 -12.29 0.76
C LYS A 90 5.05 -11.88 -0.64
N ARG A 91 5.54 -10.77 -1.18
CA ARG A 91 5.22 -10.31 -2.54
C ARG A 91 5.73 -11.28 -3.60
N MET A 92 6.94 -11.81 -3.43
CA MET A 92 7.52 -12.84 -4.30
C MET A 92 6.75 -14.16 -4.22
N LEU A 93 6.39 -14.63 -3.03
CA LEU A 93 5.56 -15.83 -2.81
C LEU A 93 4.18 -15.68 -3.46
N TYR A 94 3.55 -14.52 -3.33
CA TYR A 94 2.29 -14.24 -4.01
C TYR A 94 2.43 -14.27 -5.53
N MET A 95 3.49 -13.67 -6.09
CA MET A 95 3.77 -13.73 -7.53
C MET A 95 4.00 -15.16 -8.02
N ILE A 96 4.79 -15.96 -7.28
CA ILE A 96 5.05 -17.36 -7.60
C ILE A 96 3.76 -18.17 -7.49
N GLY A 97 3.00 -18.02 -6.41
CA GLY A 97 1.73 -18.73 -6.21
C GLY A 97 0.73 -18.41 -7.32
N ARG A 98 0.59 -17.14 -7.69
CA ARG A 98 -0.24 -16.72 -8.82
C ARG A 98 0.22 -17.37 -10.14
N PHE A 99 1.52 -17.41 -10.40
CA PHE A 99 2.05 -18.06 -11.60
C PHE A 99 1.74 -19.56 -11.62
N VAL A 100 1.90 -20.25 -10.49
CA VAL A 100 1.56 -21.68 -10.36
C VAL A 100 0.09 -21.94 -10.66
N VAL A 101 -0.82 -21.14 -10.12
CA VAL A 101 -2.26 -21.25 -10.39
C VAL A 101 -2.55 -21.08 -11.87
N VAL A 102 -1.93 -20.08 -12.51
CA VAL A 102 -2.10 -19.81 -13.93
C VAL A 102 -1.61 -20.97 -14.80
N VAL A 103 -0.41 -21.50 -14.53
CA VAL A 103 0.12 -22.67 -15.25
C VAL A 103 -0.79 -23.89 -15.07
N PHE A 104 -1.32 -24.09 -13.86
CA PHE A 104 -2.25 -25.17 -13.58
C PHE A 104 -3.56 -25.05 -14.38
N VAL A 105 -4.14 -23.85 -14.48
CA VAL A 105 -5.33 -23.60 -15.30
C VAL A 105 -5.05 -23.87 -16.77
N VAL A 106 -3.91 -23.40 -17.30
CA VAL A 106 -3.51 -23.65 -18.70
C VAL A 106 -3.32 -25.15 -18.96
N PHE A 107 -2.72 -25.87 -18.01
CA PHE A 107 -2.55 -27.31 -18.08
C PHE A 107 -3.90 -28.04 -18.17
N LEU A 108 -4.84 -27.73 -17.25
CA LEU A 108 -6.18 -28.33 -17.24
C LEU A 108 -6.94 -28.04 -18.53
N ALA A 109 -6.91 -26.79 -19.01
CA ALA A 109 -7.52 -26.42 -20.28
C ALA A 109 -6.94 -27.23 -21.45
N SER A 110 -5.62 -27.44 -21.44
CA SER A 110 -4.94 -28.19 -22.49
C SER A 110 -5.30 -29.68 -22.48
N VAL A 111 -5.39 -30.29 -21.30
CA VAL A 111 -5.87 -31.68 -21.16
C VAL A 111 -7.31 -31.81 -21.67
N PHE A 112 -8.18 -30.89 -21.28
CA PHE A 112 -9.59 -30.91 -21.68
C PHE A 112 -9.75 -30.79 -23.20
N VAL A 113 -9.04 -29.86 -23.83
CA VAL A 113 -9.10 -29.65 -25.29
C VAL A 113 -8.52 -30.83 -26.05
N SER A 114 -7.36 -31.36 -25.63
CA SER A 114 -6.74 -32.50 -26.32
C SER A 114 -7.58 -33.77 -26.23
N ASN A 115 -8.25 -34.00 -25.09
CA ASN A 115 -9.21 -35.11 -24.96
C ASN A 115 -10.44 -34.94 -25.85
N ARG A 116 -10.92 -33.71 -26.04
CA ARG A 116 -12.12 -33.44 -26.85
C ARG A 116 -11.82 -33.47 -28.36
N PHE A 117 -10.61 -33.08 -28.74
CA PHE A 117 -10.15 -32.93 -30.12
C PHE A 117 -8.85 -33.70 -30.33
N PRO A 118 -8.92 -34.97 -30.77
CA PRO A 118 -7.74 -35.84 -30.95
C PRO A 118 -6.74 -35.32 -31.99
N SER A 119 -7.15 -34.41 -32.88
CA SER A 119 -6.27 -33.75 -33.84
C SER A 119 -5.35 -32.71 -33.22
N ILE A 120 -5.60 -32.31 -31.97
CA ILE A 120 -4.81 -31.30 -31.25
C ILE A 120 -3.86 -32.00 -30.29
N ASN A 121 -2.57 -31.92 -30.62
CA ASN A 121 -1.50 -32.45 -29.76
C ASN A 121 -1.40 -31.62 -28.47
N PHE A 122 -1.57 -32.28 -27.33
CA PHE A 122 -1.49 -31.67 -25.99
C PHE A 122 -0.26 -30.76 -25.80
N PRO A 123 0.98 -31.19 -26.11
CA PRO A 123 2.16 -30.35 -25.86
C PRO A 123 2.15 -29.06 -26.68
N GLY A 124 1.68 -29.12 -27.94
CA GLY A 124 1.62 -27.96 -28.83
C GLY A 124 0.60 -26.93 -28.34
N PHE A 125 -0.59 -27.38 -27.97
CA PHE A 125 -1.65 -26.50 -27.48
C PHE A 125 -1.30 -25.87 -26.13
N PHE A 126 -0.72 -26.65 -25.22
CA PHE A 126 -0.22 -26.14 -23.93
C PHE A 126 0.82 -25.04 -24.12
N LEU A 127 1.80 -25.24 -25.01
CA LEU A 127 2.84 -24.24 -25.27
C LEU A 127 2.28 -22.94 -25.85
N VAL A 128 1.31 -23.03 -26.77
CA VAL A 128 0.66 -21.85 -27.35
C VAL A 128 -0.09 -21.06 -26.26
N LEU A 129 -0.90 -21.73 -25.44
CA LEU A 129 -1.64 -21.07 -24.36
C LEU A 129 -0.71 -20.46 -23.31
N LEU A 130 0.35 -21.20 -22.94
CA LEU A 130 1.35 -20.70 -22.00
C LEU A 130 2.03 -19.44 -22.55
N PHE A 131 2.41 -19.44 -23.82
CA PHE A 131 3.02 -18.29 -24.49
C PHE A 131 2.12 -17.04 -24.47
N PHE A 132 0.86 -17.18 -24.85
CA PHE A 132 -0.11 -16.08 -24.79
C PHE A 132 -0.29 -15.55 -23.37
N THR A 133 -0.36 -16.45 -22.40
CA THR A 133 -0.54 -16.10 -20.99
C THR A 133 0.67 -15.34 -20.44
N VAL A 134 1.89 -15.75 -20.80
CA VAL A 134 3.13 -15.04 -20.42
C VAL A 134 3.18 -13.65 -21.06
N ILE A 135 2.81 -13.52 -22.33
CA ILE A 135 2.74 -12.21 -23.01
C ILE A 135 1.73 -11.30 -22.34
N GLU A 136 0.51 -11.77 -22.09
CA GLU A 136 -0.52 -10.99 -21.43
C GLU A 136 -0.06 -10.53 -20.04
N TRP A 137 0.63 -11.41 -19.31
CA TRP A 137 1.22 -11.07 -18.03
C TRP A 137 2.31 -9.99 -18.13
N LEU A 138 3.19 -10.07 -19.15
CA LEU A 138 4.21 -9.03 -19.42
C LEU A 138 3.57 -7.69 -19.80
N ILE A 139 2.51 -7.70 -20.61
CA ILE A 139 1.76 -6.48 -20.96
C ILE A 139 1.14 -5.87 -19.71
N LYS A 140 0.52 -6.67 -18.84
CA LYS A 140 -0.03 -6.19 -17.57
C LYS A 140 1.04 -5.67 -16.61
N LEU A 141 2.24 -6.26 -16.60
CA LEU A 141 3.36 -5.72 -15.84
C LEU A 141 3.82 -4.38 -16.39
N TYR A 142 3.91 -4.22 -17.70
CA TYR A 142 4.29 -2.97 -18.35
C TYR A 142 3.24 -1.87 -18.11
N GLN A 143 1.96 -2.19 -18.27
CA GLN A 143 0.85 -1.27 -18.01
C GLN A 143 0.69 -0.95 -16.51
N GLY A 144 0.85 -1.94 -15.63
CA GLY A 144 0.84 -1.74 -14.18
C GLY A 144 2.03 -0.94 -13.66
N GLY A 145 3.18 -0.99 -14.36
CA GLY A 145 4.31 -0.10 -14.09
C GLY A 145 4.09 1.35 -14.54
N ILE A 146 3.33 1.55 -15.63
CA ILE A 146 2.93 2.88 -16.11
C ILE A 146 1.85 3.50 -15.21
N PHE A 147 0.97 2.70 -14.61
CA PHE A 147 -0.07 3.21 -13.69
C PHE A 147 0.50 3.82 -12.40
N ILE A 148 1.66 3.36 -11.92
CA ILE A 148 2.33 3.96 -10.74
C ILE A 148 2.99 5.31 -11.07
N PHE A 149 3.24 5.60 -12.35
CA PHE A 149 3.81 6.89 -12.78
C PHE A 149 2.75 7.93 -13.15
N HIS A 150 1.51 7.53 -13.44
CA HIS A 150 0.45 8.47 -13.83
C HIS A 150 -0.43 8.96 -12.67
N GLU A 151 -0.33 8.34 -11.48
CA GLU A 151 -1.02 8.75 -10.25
C GLU A 151 -0.16 9.71 -9.39
N LYS A 152 0.75 10.45 -10.03
CA LYS A 152 1.61 11.49 -9.41
C LYS A 152 1.46 12.88 -10.04
N GLU A 153 0.52 13.06 -10.97
CA GLU A 153 0.31 14.35 -11.67
C GLU A 153 -1.17 14.82 -11.70
N GLU A 154 -1.99 14.44 -10.71
CA GLU A 154 -3.22 15.19 -10.41
C GLU A 154 -3.23 15.65 -8.95
#